data_AF-A0A9P0EYE7-F1
#
_entry.id   AF-A0A9P0EYE7-F1
#
_cell.length_a   1.000
_cell.length_b   1.000
_cell.length_c   1.000
_cell.angle_alpha   90.00
_cell.angle_beta   90.00
_cell.angle_gamma   90.00
#
_symmetry.space_group_name_H-M   'P 1'
#
loop_
_entity.id
_entity.type
_entity.pdbx_description
1 polymer ?
#
loop_
_entity_poly.entity_id
_entity_poly.type
_entity_poly.pdbx_seq_one_letter_code
_entity_poly.pdbx_strand_id
1 'polypeptide(L)'
;MLCWDGTRLQLSVIFLFLTSLFSTKGTYGDESGEKCEKLAAAITKNDKETRLEDVSSLSGKWVSERCEIRSGPEFLLRSYVFSKNDTFHITQYFYRDESCSTPLYALNAWGKIQFHGPSWVTPGATAGDFTLSRVAILAQNDRAAEDLWARFNSSCPSLGRRKWKPYKEYNILDEPEILSNSAPIHGFKFTDGYPRKKYIPSDSIGMSRQAAFSTTVEDSTCIQNLHPLFNELQLVRIQKRPPGPLNPRFFRQEMLLGDIRSRFENRSQNQPTVLHTPLIRVEQAQGCEVCRAIIRATERTFPQLNAQPRLPIYLGGEWVSGHCETRPLGTFLKRRLQVIANTSTWQVDYRFYSDMACSAPTLTATASGYFSTGLPSMAVQGGTEFDFHVQKAYIMLFDEGLVHTLQNDPRCGTPGTWRTGVMHDLAPSNGCVTVGIVVPTTVYELVRLEINSNGMPLLFMGQPDPDDAPVSVRLRPTSYQPPLIQCASQLPPYTHFITARSSSSRRQITCALVFFQLIYVICNV
;
A
#
# COMPACT_ATOMS: atom_id res chain seq x y z
N MET A 1 -71.10 -22.21 -17.58
CA MET A 1 -72.12 -23.24 -17.82
C MET A 1 -72.32 -23.98 -16.51
N LEU A 2 -73.43 -23.66 -15.80
CA LEU A 2 -74.00 -24.33 -14.60
C LEU A 2 -73.10 -24.33 -13.33
N CYS A 3 -73.57 -24.11 -12.10
CA CYS A 3 -74.83 -23.64 -11.53
C CYS A 3 -74.53 -23.13 -10.11
N TRP A 4 -75.41 -22.29 -9.58
CA TRP A 4 -75.44 -21.82 -8.20
C TRP A 4 -76.14 -22.88 -7.33
N ASP A 5 -75.72 -23.08 -6.09
CA ASP A 5 -76.67 -23.21 -4.97
C ASP A 5 -75.98 -23.05 -3.61
N GLY A 6 -76.64 -22.32 -2.72
CA GLY A 6 -76.21 -22.12 -1.34
C GLY A 6 -77.06 -22.93 -0.37
N THR A 7 -76.47 -23.34 0.76
CA THR A 7 -77.20 -23.54 2.03
C THR A 7 -76.22 -23.49 3.20
N ARG A 8 -76.65 -22.86 4.29
CA ARG A 8 -75.88 -22.54 5.51
C ARG A 8 -75.70 -23.77 6.42
N LEU A 9 -74.57 -23.83 7.12
CA LEU A 9 -74.53 -24.33 8.51
C LEU A 9 -73.45 -23.59 9.31
N GLN A 10 -73.87 -23.00 10.44
CA GLN A 10 -72.99 -22.40 11.46
C GLN A 10 -72.27 -23.50 12.25
N LEU A 11 -71.00 -23.29 12.62
CA LEU A 11 -70.57 -23.06 14.01
C LEU A 11 -69.04 -23.05 14.18
N SER A 12 -68.63 -22.24 15.15
CA SER A 12 -67.38 -22.30 15.92
C SER A 12 -66.16 -21.56 15.40
N VAL A 13 -65.97 -20.38 15.99
CA VAL A 13 -64.73 -19.62 16.08
C VAL A 13 -63.61 -20.47 16.69
N ILE A 14 -62.54 -20.69 15.93
CA ILE A 14 -61.19 -20.87 16.47
C ILE A 14 -60.25 -20.05 15.58
N PHE A 15 -59.92 -18.84 16.04
CA PHE A 15 -58.83 -18.03 15.48
C PHE A 15 -57.51 -18.65 15.93
N LEU A 16 -56.91 -19.50 15.11
CA LEU A 16 -55.49 -19.84 15.21
C LEU A 16 -54.75 -19.04 14.13
N PHE A 17 -54.15 -17.93 14.57
CA PHE A 17 -53.10 -17.23 13.83
C PHE A 17 -51.90 -18.18 13.72
N LEU A 18 -51.80 -18.93 12.64
CA LEU A 18 -50.53 -19.44 12.13
C LEU A 18 -50.14 -18.56 10.95
N THR A 19 -49.50 -17.44 11.27
CA THR A 19 -48.65 -16.75 10.30
C THR A 19 -47.49 -17.68 9.97
N SER A 20 -47.64 -18.49 8.92
CA SER A 20 -46.48 -19.02 8.22
C SER A 20 -45.77 -17.84 7.60
N LEU A 21 -44.83 -17.24 8.35
CA LEU A 21 -43.76 -16.44 7.81
C LEU A 21 -42.92 -17.37 6.93
N PHE A 22 -43.38 -17.61 5.70
CA PHE A 22 -42.48 -17.93 4.61
C PHE A 22 -41.70 -16.66 4.32
N SER A 23 -40.65 -16.47 5.13
CA SER A 23 -39.55 -15.59 4.78
C SER A 23 -38.92 -16.19 3.54
N THR A 24 -39.31 -15.66 2.37
CA THR A 24 -38.59 -15.88 1.13
C THR A 24 -37.23 -15.19 1.28
N LYS A 25 -36.28 -15.88 1.92
CA LYS A 25 -34.85 -15.58 1.78
C LYS A 25 -34.54 -15.71 0.29
N GLY A 26 -34.33 -14.58 -0.37
CA GLY A 26 -33.76 -14.54 -1.71
C GLY A 26 -32.36 -15.17 -1.68
N THR A 27 -32.26 -16.40 -2.16
CA THR A 27 -31.02 -17.18 -2.26
C THR A 27 -30.19 -16.73 -3.46
N TYR A 28 -29.74 -15.48 -3.44
CA TYR A 28 -28.70 -14.99 -4.37
C TYR A 28 -27.61 -14.14 -3.69
N GLY A 29 -27.74 -13.87 -2.37
CA GLY A 29 -26.75 -13.15 -1.57
C GLY A 29 -26.05 -13.97 -0.47
N ASP A 30 -26.44 -15.24 -0.26
CA ASP A 30 -25.96 -16.05 0.86
C ASP A 30 -24.58 -16.69 0.57
N GLU A 31 -24.38 -17.17 -0.65
CA GLU A 31 -23.16 -17.91 -1.03
C GLU A 31 -21.92 -17.00 -1.21
N SER A 32 -22.11 -15.76 -1.67
CA SER A 32 -21.02 -14.78 -1.81
C SER A 32 -20.58 -14.23 -0.45
N GLY A 33 -21.55 -13.96 0.45
CA GLY A 33 -21.29 -13.52 1.81
C GLY A 33 -20.52 -14.57 2.60
N GLU A 34 -20.92 -15.85 2.51
CA GLU A 34 -20.23 -16.96 3.17
C GLU A 34 -18.78 -17.12 2.69
N LYS A 35 -18.52 -16.96 1.39
CA LYS A 35 -17.15 -17.00 0.83
C LYS A 35 -16.28 -15.87 1.37
N CYS A 36 -16.82 -14.66 1.51
CA CYS A 36 -16.06 -13.53 2.03
C CYS A 36 -15.72 -13.68 3.51
N GLU A 37 -16.65 -14.19 4.31
CA GLU A 37 -16.38 -14.52 5.71
C GLU A 37 -15.28 -15.57 5.85
N LYS A 38 -15.29 -16.62 5.01
CA LYS A 38 -14.22 -17.63 4.99
C LYS A 38 -12.85 -17.02 4.67
N LEU A 39 -12.77 -16.16 3.65
CA LEU A 39 -11.52 -15.48 3.29
C LEU A 39 -11.03 -14.57 4.42
N ALA A 40 -11.91 -13.73 4.96
CA ALA A 40 -11.57 -12.82 6.07
C ALA A 40 -11.14 -13.58 7.34
N ALA A 41 -11.77 -14.72 7.64
CA ALA A 41 -11.40 -15.60 8.74
C ALA A 41 -10.02 -16.25 8.51
N ALA A 42 -9.72 -16.71 7.29
CA ALA A 42 -8.42 -17.26 6.94
C ALA A 42 -7.30 -16.21 7.07
N ILE A 43 -7.56 -14.96 6.64
CA ILE A 43 -6.63 -13.84 6.82
C ILE A 43 -6.42 -13.54 8.30
N THR A 44 -7.49 -13.51 9.09
CA THR A 44 -7.40 -13.28 10.54
C THR A 44 -6.61 -14.37 11.26
N LYS A 45 -6.77 -15.63 10.85
CA LYS A 45 -5.94 -16.73 11.35
C LYS A 45 -4.46 -16.51 10.99
N ASN A 46 -4.17 -16.14 9.74
CA ASN A 46 -2.80 -15.86 9.28
C ASN A 46 -2.14 -14.70 10.05
N ASP A 47 -2.87 -13.62 10.32
CA ASP A 47 -2.39 -12.50 11.12
C ASP A 47 -2.05 -12.93 12.56
N LYS A 48 -2.92 -13.73 13.20
CA LYS A 48 -2.70 -14.26 14.57
C LYS A 48 -1.51 -15.21 14.66
N GLU A 49 -1.24 -15.97 13.60
CA GLU A 49 -0.13 -16.92 13.54
C GLU A 49 1.18 -16.28 13.04
N THR A 50 1.15 -14.99 12.66
CA THR A 50 2.35 -14.24 12.26
C THR A 50 3.25 -14.02 13.48
N ARG A 51 4.52 -14.39 13.35
CA ARG A 51 5.51 -14.32 14.43
C ARG A 51 6.46 -13.17 14.20
N LEU A 52 6.69 -12.35 15.23
CA LEU A 52 7.77 -11.37 15.20
C LEU A 52 9.12 -12.10 15.29
N GLU A 53 10.08 -11.64 14.51
CA GLU A 53 11.47 -12.07 14.62
C GLU A 53 12.32 -10.94 15.20
N ASP A 54 13.34 -11.33 15.95
CA ASP A 54 14.28 -10.38 16.56
C ASP A 54 15.15 -9.70 15.50
N VAL A 55 15.60 -8.46 15.76
CA VAL A 55 16.46 -7.69 14.84
C VAL A 55 17.81 -8.35 14.57
N SER A 56 18.27 -9.29 15.40
CA SER A 56 19.42 -10.14 15.09
C SER A 56 19.26 -10.96 13.80
N SER A 57 18.02 -11.20 13.36
CA SER A 57 17.71 -11.90 12.10
C SER A 57 17.80 -11.00 10.85
N LEU A 58 18.06 -9.70 11.03
CA LEU A 58 18.13 -8.70 9.96
C LEU A 58 19.23 -9.00 8.93
N SER A 59 20.35 -9.61 9.36
CA SER A 59 21.50 -9.79 8.48
C SER A 59 21.17 -10.65 7.26
N GLY A 60 21.41 -10.11 6.06
CA GLY A 60 21.06 -10.75 4.80
C GLY A 60 20.66 -9.72 3.75
N LYS A 61 20.19 -10.21 2.59
CA LYS A 61 19.69 -9.38 1.49
C LYS A 61 18.18 -9.44 1.43
N TRP A 62 17.57 -8.26 1.35
CA TRP A 62 16.13 -8.02 1.30
C TRP A 62 15.76 -7.26 0.03
N VAL A 63 14.70 -7.66 -0.65
CA VAL A 63 14.31 -7.09 -1.96
C VAL A 63 12.80 -6.86 -2.07
N SER A 64 12.41 -5.89 -2.89
CA SER A 64 10.99 -5.65 -3.19
C SER A 64 10.38 -6.81 -3.99
N GLU A 65 9.12 -7.16 -3.69
CA GLU A 65 8.35 -8.13 -4.50
C GLU A 65 7.57 -7.48 -5.65
N ARG A 66 7.45 -6.15 -5.67
CA ARG A 66 6.69 -5.37 -6.66
C ARG A 66 7.27 -3.98 -6.84
N CYS A 67 6.86 -3.28 -7.89
CA CYS A 67 7.12 -1.84 -8.05
C CYS A 67 6.36 -1.07 -6.96
N GLU A 68 7.08 -0.31 -6.15
CA GLU A 68 6.51 0.48 -5.07
C GLU A 68 6.14 1.87 -5.57
N ILE A 69 5.00 2.40 -5.10
CA ILE A 69 4.50 3.74 -5.45
C ILE A 69 4.39 4.53 -4.16
N ARG A 70 5.24 5.54 -3.98
CA ARG A 70 5.22 6.46 -2.83
C ARG A 70 4.52 7.76 -3.22
N SER A 71 3.99 8.49 -2.24
CA SER A 71 3.31 9.78 -2.48
C SER A 71 4.27 10.80 -3.10
N GLY A 72 3.77 11.66 -3.99
CA GLY A 72 4.61 12.61 -4.74
C GLY A 72 4.91 12.19 -6.18
N PRO A 73 4.07 11.36 -6.80
CA PRO A 73 4.34 9.95 -7.04
C PRO A 73 5.82 9.60 -7.30
N GLU A 74 6.40 8.69 -6.52
CA GLU A 74 7.73 8.11 -6.77
C GLU A 74 7.62 6.59 -7.00
N PHE A 75 8.27 6.10 -8.05
CA PHE A 75 8.26 4.68 -8.41
C PHE A 75 9.63 4.05 -8.12
N LEU A 76 9.67 3.00 -7.30
CA LEU A 76 10.96 2.42 -6.91
C LEU A 76 10.95 0.90 -6.68
N LEU A 77 12.16 0.33 -6.76
CA LEU A 77 12.52 -1.00 -6.28
C LEU A 77 13.66 -0.88 -5.28
N ARG A 78 13.64 -1.69 -4.22
CA ARG A 78 14.64 -1.66 -3.14
C ARG A 78 15.43 -2.97 -3.07
N SER A 79 16.71 -2.85 -2.75
CA SER A 79 17.65 -3.95 -2.51
C SER A 79 18.56 -3.61 -1.34
N TYR A 80 18.26 -4.12 -0.16
CA TYR A 80 18.93 -3.76 1.08
C TYR A 80 19.74 -4.94 1.62
N VAL A 81 20.98 -4.68 2.01
CA VAL A 81 21.90 -5.66 2.56
C VAL A 81 22.31 -5.21 3.95
N PHE A 82 22.11 -6.07 4.95
CA PHE A 82 22.55 -5.83 6.32
C PHE A 82 23.57 -6.89 6.72
N SER A 83 24.66 -6.44 7.33
CA SER A 83 25.76 -7.29 7.81
C SER A 83 25.62 -7.55 9.30
N LYS A 84 26.30 -8.59 9.80
CA LYS A 84 26.31 -8.93 11.24
C LYS A 84 27.06 -7.92 12.11
N ASN A 85 27.85 -7.03 11.51
CA ASN A 85 28.59 -5.96 12.19
C ASN A 85 27.83 -4.62 12.15
N ASP A 86 26.49 -4.68 12.03
CA ASP A 86 25.58 -3.54 12.00
C ASP A 86 25.76 -2.58 10.81
N THR A 87 26.58 -2.96 9.83
CA THR A 87 26.72 -2.18 8.59
C THR A 87 25.60 -2.51 7.61
N PHE A 88 25.20 -1.53 6.81
CA PHE A 88 24.27 -1.74 5.72
C PHE A 88 24.81 -1.20 4.39
N HIS A 89 24.31 -1.78 3.31
CA HIS A 89 24.34 -1.22 1.97
C HIS A 89 22.93 -1.27 1.41
N ILE A 90 22.37 -0.12 1.08
CA ILE A 90 21.03 0.00 0.53
C ILE A 90 21.10 0.57 -0.87
N THR A 91 20.35 -0.04 -1.78
CA THR A 91 20.15 0.46 -3.13
C THR A 91 18.67 0.68 -3.37
N GLN A 92 18.29 1.90 -3.73
CA GLN A 92 16.97 2.27 -4.21
C GLN A 92 17.06 2.60 -5.70
N TYR A 93 16.36 1.86 -6.55
CA TYR A 93 16.25 2.13 -7.98
C TYR A 93 14.98 2.93 -8.25
N PHE A 94 15.09 4.11 -8.86
CA PHE A 94 13.98 4.99 -9.19
C PHE A 94 13.61 4.89 -10.67
N TYR A 95 12.31 4.96 -10.95
CA TYR A 95 11.72 4.75 -12.27
C TYR A 95 10.78 5.89 -12.64
N ARG A 96 10.50 6.00 -13.94
CA ARG A 96 9.58 6.98 -14.50
C ARG A 96 8.11 6.56 -14.39
N ASP A 97 7.87 5.26 -14.35
CA ASP A 97 6.55 4.67 -14.51
C ASP A 97 6.21 3.65 -13.41
N GLU A 98 4.92 3.44 -13.24
CA GLU A 98 4.26 2.60 -12.25
C GLU A 98 4.54 1.10 -12.41
N SER A 99 5.13 0.70 -13.53
CA SER A 99 5.56 -0.68 -13.78
C SER A 99 7.05 -0.88 -13.50
N CYS A 100 7.79 0.16 -13.13
CA CYS A 100 9.25 0.14 -13.01
C CYS A 100 9.92 -0.39 -14.30
N SER A 101 9.40 0.04 -15.46
CA SER A 101 9.88 -0.39 -16.79
C SER A 101 10.89 0.58 -17.42
N THR A 102 10.94 1.82 -16.95
CA THR A 102 11.82 2.88 -17.45
C THR A 102 12.70 3.41 -16.31
N PRO A 103 13.90 2.83 -16.11
CA PRO A 103 14.82 3.25 -15.07
C PRO A 103 15.32 4.69 -15.24
N LEU A 104 15.43 5.42 -14.13
CA LEU A 104 15.95 6.79 -14.07
C LEU A 104 17.34 6.83 -13.41
N TYR A 105 17.41 6.54 -12.12
CA TYR A 105 18.64 6.59 -11.34
C TYR A 105 18.61 5.59 -10.18
N ALA A 106 19.79 5.25 -9.66
CA ALA A 106 19.93 4.50 -8.42
C ALA A 106 20.55 5.40 -7.34
N LEU A 107 20.04 5.27 -6.13
CA LEU A 107 20.59 5.87 -4.91
C LEU A 107 21.19 4.75 -4.07
N ASN A 108 22.49 4.80 -3.86
CA ASN A 108 23.22 3.87 -3.00
C ASN A 108 23.59 4.59 -1.70
N ALA A 109 23.40 3.91 -0.57
CA ALA A 109 23.90 4.41 0.70
C ALA A 109 24.52 3.29 1.55
N TRP A 110 25.60 3.65 2.24
CA TRP A 110 26.33 2.80 3.16
C TRP A 110 26.34 3.46 4.52
N GLY A 111 26.35 2.65 5.57
CA GLY A 111 26.26 3.17 6.92
C GLY A 111 26.23 2.08 7.99
N LYS A 112 25.89 2.50 9.19
CA LYS A 112 25.64 1.62 10.34
C LYS A 112 24.26 1.87 10.91
N ILE A 113 23.62 0.83 11.44
CA ILE A 113 22.31 0.91 12.09
C ILE A 113 22.40 0.34 13.51
N GLN A 114 21.81 1.04 14.48
CA GLN A 114 21.78 0.63 15.88
C GLN A 114 20.35 0.62 16.37
N PHE A 115 19.92 -0.50 16.95
CA PHE A 115 18.57 -0.65 17.48
C PHE A 115 18.56 -0.40 18.99
N HIS A 116 17.59 0.39 19.46
CA HIS A 116 17.46 0.77 20.88
C HIS A 116 16.42 -0.05 21.63
N GLY A 117 15.65 -0.87 20.91
CA GLY A 117 14.61 -1.73 21.47
C GLY A 117 13.25 -1.54 20.80
N PRO A 118 12.18 -2.11 21.37
CA PRO A 118 10.83 -1.99 20.83
C PRO A 118 10.40 -0.54 20.65
N SER A 119 9.68 -0.26 19.57
CA SER A 119 9.06 1.04 19.33
C SER A 119 7.97 1.31 20.36
N TRP A 120 7.99 2.51 20.92
CA TRP A 120 7.01 2.98 21.90
C TRP A 120 5.65 3.30 21.25
N VAL A 121 5.67 3.69 19.98
CA VAL A 121 4.48 4.16 19.25
C VAL A 121 3.89 3.07 18.37
N THR A 122 4.72 2.22 17.75
CA THR A 122 4.27 1.23 16.78
C THR A 122 4.46 -0.19 17.34
N PRO A 123 3.40 -0.82 17.89
CA PRO A 123 3.51 -2.14 18.50
C PRO A 123 4.13 -3.18 17.57
N GLY A 124 5.06 -3.98 18.08
CA GLY A 124 5.73 -5.03 17.31
C GLY A 124 6.76 -4.55 16.29
N ALA A 125 7.15 -3.26 16.30
CA ALA A 125 8.31 -2.76 15.58
C ALA A 125 9.46 -2.46 16.56
N THR A 126 10.66 -2.30 16.03
CA THR A 126 11.88 -1.93 16.75
C THR A 126 12.34 -0.56 16.26
N ALA A 127 12.63 0.34 17.19
CA ALA A 127 13.18 1.65 16.89
C ALA A 127 14.71 1.58 16.82
N GLY A 128 15.30 2.35 15.91
CA GLY A 128 16.75 2.46 15.78
C GLY A 128 17.19 3.80 15.20
N ASP A 129 18.49 4.03 15.29
CA ASP A 129 19.17 5.15 14.63
C ASP A 129 20.17 4.60 13.61
N PHE A 130 20.55 5.43 12.65
CA PHE A 130 21.55 5.06 11.66
C PHE A 130 22.51 6.22 11.41
N THR A 131 23.70 5.88 10.91
CA THR A 131 24.67 6.83 10.38
C THR A 131 24.96 6.49 8.93
N LEU A 132 25.23 7.52 8.11
CA LEU A 132 25.59 7.35 6.71
C LEU A 132 27.09 7.61 6.58
N SER A 133 27.84 6.65 6.05
CA SER A 133 29.26 6.83 5.72
C SER A 133 29.45 7.29 4.28
N ARG A 134 28.62 6.80 3.37
CA ARG A 134 28.68 7.14 1.95
C ARG A 134 27.29 7.17 1.34
N VAL A 135 27.05 8.13 0.46
CA VAL A 135 25.85 8.20 -0.39
C VAL A 135 26.29 8.52 -1.80
N ALA A 136 25.83 7.72 -2.77
CA ALA A 136 26.15 7.90 -4.17
C ALA A 136 24.91 7.80 -5.05
N ILE A 137 24.88 8.60 -6.12
CA ILE A 137 23.85 8.52 -7.16
C ILE A 137 24.46 8.11 -8.49
N LEU A 138 23.71 7.28 -9.21
CA LEU A 138 24.04 6.84 -10.55
C LEU A 138 22.85 7.04 -11.48
N ALA A 139 23.04 7.78 -12.58
CA ALA A 139 22.02 7.95 -13.60
C ALA A 139 22.05 6.83 -14.65
N GLN A 140 20.89 6.35 -15.09
CA GLN A 140 20.79 5.26 -16.07
C GLN A 140 21.03 5.73 -17.51
N ASN A 141 20.62 6.94 -17.87
CA ASN A 141 20.72 7.45 -19.24
C ASN A 141 20.99 8.95 -19.25
N ASP A 142 21.34 9.50 -20.41
CA ASP A 142 21.71 10.92 -20.55
C ASP A 142 20.62 11.86 -20.06
N ARG A 143 19.34 11.52 -20.31
CA ARG A 143 18.21 12.33 -19.86
C ARG A 143 18.11 12.35 -18.32
N ALA A 144 18.19 11.19 -17.69
CA ALA A 144 18.20 11.10 -16.23
C ALA A 144 19.43 11.81 -15.62
N ALA A 145 20.58 11.75 -16.30
CA ALA A 145 21.79 12.44 -15.86
C ALA A 145 21.63 13.97 -15.93
N GLU A 146 21.06 14.50 -17.02
CA GLU A 146 20.77 15.94 -17.16
C GLU A 146 19.71 16.40 -16.15
N ASP A 147 18.64 15.61 -15.96
CA ASP A 147 17.57 15.92 -14.99
C ASP A 147 18.11 15.97 -13.55
N LEU A 148 18.93 15.00 -13.15
CA LEU A 148 19.61 15.00 -11.85
C LEU A 148 20.58 16.17 -11.72
N TRP A 149 21.43 16.37 -12.73
CA TRP A 149 22.40 17.46 -12.73
C TRP A 149 21.70 18.82 -12.58
N ALA A 150 20.58 19.06 -13.28
CA ALA A 150 19.83 20.30 -13.16
C ALA A 150 19.32 20.54 -11.73
N ARG A 151 18.79 19.50 -11.07
CA ARG A 151 18.34 19.57 -9.66
C ARG A 151 19.49 19.84 -8.70
N PHE A 152 20.61 19.13 -8.84
CA PHE A 152 21.77 19.32 -7.98
C PHE A 152 22.48 20.64 -8.25
N ASN A 153 22.48 21.15 -9.48
CA ASN A 153 23.07 22.45 -9.79
C ASN A 153 22.31 23.61 -9.14
N SER A 154 20.99 23.49 -8.97
CA SER A 154 20.20 24.49 -8.23
C SER A 154 20.32 24.36 -6.71
N SER A 155 20.48 23.15 -6.18
CA SER A 155 20.42 22.90 -4.73
C SER A 155 21.78 22.71 -4.06
N CYS A 156 22.80 22.28 -4.80
CA CYS A 156 24.13 21.89 -4.33
C CYS A 156 25.21 22.29 -5.39
N PRO A 157 25.51 23.59 -5.52
CA PRO A 157 26.25 24.11 -6.68
C PRO A 157 27.63 23.45 -6.91
N SER A 158 28.31 22.95 -5.88
CA SER A 158 29.61 22.28 -6.06
C SER A 158 29.50 20.91 -6.76
N LEU A 159 28.44 20.14 -6.47
CA LEU A 159 28.12 18.87 -7.11
C LEU A 159 27.58 19.09 -8.53
N GLY A 160 26.99 20.26 -8.79
CA GLY A 160 26.51 20.71 -10.10
C GLY A 160 27.56 21.34 -11.02
N ARG A 161 28.81 21.55 -10.58
CA ARG A 161 29.85 22.25 -11.39
C ARG A 161 30.14 21.61 -12.74
N ARG A 162 29.94 20.30 -12.85
CA ARG A 162 30.16 19.55 -14.10
C ARG A 162 28.89 18.80 -14.45
N LYS A 163 28.56 18.75 -15.73
CA LYS A 163 27.46 17.92 -16.24
C LYS A 163 27.65 16.47 -15.84
N TRP A 164 26.55 15.85 -15.40
CA TRP A 164 26.56 14.45 -15.03
C TRP A 164 26.54 13.57 -16.29
N LYS A 165 27.10 12.36 -16.19
CA LYS A 165 27.16 11.38 -17.26
C LYS A 165 26.40 10.11 -16.83
N PRO A 166 25.74 9.41 -17.76
CA PRO A 166 25.10 8.15 -17.46
C PRO A 166 26.15 7.10 -17.04
N TYR A 167 25.73 6.17 -16.19
CA TYR A 167 26.55 5.06 -15.66
C TYR A 167 27.84 5.49 -14.94
N LYS A 168 27.97 6.79 -14.63
CA LYS A 168 29.02 7.31 -13.77
C LYS A 168 28.43 7.58 -12.38
N GLU A 169 29.08 7.01 -11.38
CA GLU A 169 28.71 7.22 -9.99
C GLU A 169 29.21 8.59 -9.50
N TYR A 170 28.34 9.28 -8.76
CA TYR A 170 28.60 10.58 -8.14
C TYR A 170 28.41 10.44 -6.63
N ASN A 171 29.49 10.54 -5.86
CA ASN A 171 29.43 10.59 -4.40
C ASN A 171 28.88 11.95 -3.97
N ILE A 172 27.83 11.92 -3.16
CA ILE A 172 27.17 13.10 -2.58
C ILE A 172 27.57 13.25 -1.12
N LEU A 173 27.73 12.12 -0.44
CA LEU A 173 28.33 12.03 0.88
C LEU A 173 29.48 11.03 0.82
N ASP A 174 30.61 11.42 1.38
CA ASP A 174 31.80 10.59 1.55
C ASP A 174 32.44 11.04 2.87
N GLU A 175 31.95 10.50 3.99
CA GLU A 175 32.61 10.74 5.27
C GLU A 175 33.83 9.84 5.35
N PRO A 176 35.06 10.39 5.50
CA PRO A 176 36.21 9.55 5.79
C PRO A 176 35.95 8.82 7.10
N GLU A 177 36.24 7.52 7.16
CA GLU A 177 36.30 6.76 8.41
C GLU A 177 37.38 7.39 9.31
N ILE A 178 37.04 8.45 10.03
CA ILE A 178 37.90 8.98 11.08
C ILE A 178 37.86 7.93 12.18
N LEU A 179 39.00 7.25 12.33
CA LEU A 179 39.40 6.40 13.44
C LEU A 179 38.49 6.55 14.66
N SER A 180 37.74 5.48 14.93
CA SER A 180 37.10 5.16 16.20
C SER A 180 37.80 5.86 17.38
N ASN A 181 37.16 6.87 17.98
CA ASN A 181 37.24 7.23 19.40
C ASN A 181 36.57 8.57 19.78
N SER A 182 35.93 9.32 18.88
CA SER A 182 35.06 10.43 19.29
C SER A 182 33.61 9.97 19.48
N ALA A 183 33.05 10.33 20.63
CA ALA A 183 31.69 10.02 21.09
C ALA A 183 30.59 10.26 20.03
N PRO A 184 29.42 9.59 20.14
CA PRO A 184 28.32 9.82 19.22
C PRO A 184 27.95 11.29 19.21
N ILE A 185 27.83 11.87 18.01
CA ILE A 185 27.18 13.18 17.86
C ILE A 185 25.71 12.97 18.19
N HIS A 186 25.38 13.09 19.49
CA HIS A 186 24.01 13.16 19.95
C HIS A 186 23.31 14.30 19.21
N GLY A 187 22.08 14.03 18.76
CA GLY A 187 21.23 14.96 18.05
C GLY A 187 21.33 16.39 18.58
N PHE A 188 21.67 17.30 17.69
CA PHE A 188 21.63 18.73 17.96
C PHE A 188 20.20 19.10 18.38
N LYS A 189 20.02 19.39 19.67
CA LYS A 189 18.85 20.11 20.17
C LYS A 189 18.91 21.52 19.60
N PHE A 190 17.89 21.90 18.83
CA PHE A 190 17.66 23.29 18.49
C PHE A 190 17.35 24.07 19.77
N THR A 191 18.28 24.90 20.21
CA THR A 191 17.98 26.04 21.09
C THR A 191 18.45 27.31 20.39
N ASP A 192 17.54 28.28 20.33
CA ASP A 192 17.69 29.59 19.73
C ASP A 192 19.00 30.30 20.10
N GLY A 193 19.60 30.96 19.11
CA GLY A 193 20.63 31.97 19.33
C GLY A 193 21.80 31.89 18.35
N TYR A 194 21.82 32.79 17.37
CA TYR A 194 23.05 33.18 16.66
C TYR A 194 24.19 33.47 17.66
N PRO A 195 25.44 33.10 17.34
CA PRO A 195 26.41 34.18 17.20
C PRO A 195 27.50 34.02 16.11
N ARG A 196 27.83 35.20 15.58
CA ARG A 196 29.00 35.72 14.86
C ARG A 196 30.30 34.89 14.72
N LYS A 197 30.78 34.88 13.47
CA LYS A 197 32.16 34.93 12.93
C LYS A 197 33.32 34.94 13.95
N LYS A 198 34.29 34.03 13.74
CA LYS A 198 35.73 34.31 13.90
C LYS A 198 36.55 33.69 12.76
N TYR A 199 37.41 34.52 12.20
CA TYR A 199 38.43 34.25 11.19
C TYR A 199 39.67 33.63 11.87
N ILE A 200 40.29 32.62 11.25
CA ILE A 200 41.64 32.13 11.61
C ILE A 200 42.45 31.94 10.30
N PRO A 201 43.72 32.38 10.23
CA PRO A 201 44.48 32.47 8.99
C PRO A 201 45.13 31.14 8.58
N SER A 202 45.40 31.03 7.28
CA SER A 202 46.16 29.98 6.62
C SER A 202 47.63 29.95 7.08
N ASP A 203 48.16 28.75 7.34
CA ASP A 203 49.54 28.44 6.99
C ASP A 203 49.71 26.95 6.66
N SER A 204 50.64 26.72 5.74
CA SER A 204 51.00 25.54 4.96
C SER A 204 51.16 24.21 5.71
N ILE A 205 50.77 23.11 5.06
CA ILE A 205 51.58 21.88 4.84
C ILE A 205 50.94 21.11 3.67
N GLY A 206 51.73 20.82 2.64
CA GLY A 206 51.30 20.07 1.46
C GLY A 206 51.24 18.56 1.72
N MET A 207 50.16 17.92 1.26
CA MET A 207 50.09 16.46 1.10
C MET A 207 49.09 16.10 -0.01
N SER A 208 49.56 15.28 -0.95
CA SER A 208 48.85 14.36 -1.85
C SER A 208 47.54 14.81 -2.52
N ARG A 209 47.56 14.85 -3.86
CA ARG A 209 46.36 14.88 -4.72
C ARG A 209 45.58 13.56 -4.61
N GLN A 210 44.83 13.40 -3.55
CA GLN A 210 43.57 12.65 -3.58
C GLN A 210 42.47 13.70 -3.40
N ALA A 211 41.57 13.79 -4.37
CA ALA A 211 40.49 14.77 -4.39
C ALA A 211 39.47 14.42 -3.28
N ALA A 212 39.82 14.67 -2.02
CA ALA A 212 38.86 14.78 -0.95
C ALA A 212 37.97 15.99 -1.29
N PHE A 213 36.68 15.71 -1.43
CA PHE A 213 35.67 16.70 -1.78
C PHE A 213 35.58 17.72 -0.63
N SER A 214 36.20 18.89 -0.80
CA SER A 214 36.05 20.00 0.14
C SER A 214 34.64 20.57 -0.01
N THR A 215 33.73 20.09 0.82
CA THR A 215 32.36 20.61 0.98
C THR A 215 32.43 22.08 1.38
N THR A 216 31.84 22.97 0.56
CA THR A 216 31.68 24.37 0.98
C THR A 216 30.56 24.45 2.03
N VAL A 217 30.51 25.55 2.79
CA VAL A 217 29.45 25.78 3.78
C VAL A 217 28.05 25.71 3.15
N GLU A 218 27.90 26.09 1.88
CA GLU A 218 26.66 25.99 1.11
C GLU A 218 26.27 24.55 0.75
N ASP A 219 27.22 23.65 0.57
CA ASP A 219 26.93 22.24 0.29
C ASP A 219 26.60 21.46 1.57
N SER A 220 27.09 21.92 2.72
CA SER A 220 26.81 21.27 4.01
C SER A 220 25.31 21.22 4.33
N THR A 221 24.55 22.26 3.97
CA THR A 221 23.08 22.28 4.16
C THR A 221 22.36 21.39 3.15
N CYS A 222 22.85 21.28 1.91
CA CYS A 222 22.36 20.29 0.94
C CYS A 222 22.63 18.84 1.41
N ILE A 223 23.80 18.57 1.97
CA ILE A 223 24.22 17.22 2.37
C ILE A 223 23.60 16.80 3.71
N GLN A 224 23.38 17.74 4.64
CA GLN A 224 22.63 17.53 5.89
C GLN A 224 21.19 17.03 5.64
N ASN A 225 20.67 17.28 4.43
CA ASN A 225 19.37 16.86 3.96
C ASN A 225 19.33 15.43 3.38
N LEU A 226 20.44 14.66 3.44
CA LEU A 226 20.44 13.27 3.00
C LEU A 226 19.87 12.30 4.04
N HIS A 227 20.09 12.57 5.32
CA HIS A 227 19.60 11.70 6.40
C HIS A 227 18.09 11.46 6.32
N PRO A 228 17.23 12.48 6.11
CA PRO A 228 15.79 12.29 6.01
C PRO A 228 15.31 11.37 4.86
N LEU A 229 16.15 11.12 3.85
CA LEU A 229 15.81 10.19 2.75
C LEU A 229 15.81 8.72 3.20
N PHE A 230 16.47 8.42 4.31
CA PHE A 230 16.65 7.07 4.83
C PHE A 230 15.98 6.86 6.19
N ASN A 231 15.12 7.79 6.62
CA ASN A 231 14.37 7.69 7.88
C ASN A 231 13.51 6.42 7.97
N GLU A 232 13.21 5.73 6.86
CA GLU A 232 12.56 4.41 6.90
C GLU A 232 13.34 3.39 7.77
N LEU A 233 14.66 3.54 7.91
CA LEU A 233 15.52 2.69 8.73
C LEU A 233 15.31 2.88 10.24
N GLN A 234 14.66 3.96 10.67
CA GLN A 234 14.45 4.25 12.10
C GLN A 234 13.37 3.40 12.75
N LEU A 235 12.56 2.71 11.94
CA LEU A 235 11.49 1.84 12.40
C LEU A 235 11.50 0.56 11.58
N VAL A 236 11.83 -0.57 12.21
CA VAL A 236 11.98 -1.85 11.54
C VAL A 236 11.09 -2.89 12.20
N ARG A 237 10.37 -3.67 11.41
CA ARG A 237 9.70 -4.90 11.88
C ARG A 237 10.16 -6.07 11.01
N ILE A 238 10.64 -7.13 11.66
CA ILE A 238 10.90 -8.40 11.00
C ILE A 238 9.82 -9.38 11.46
N GLN A 239 9.18 -10.04 10.51
CA GLN A 239 8.13 -10.99 10.82
C GLN A 239 8.16 -12.20 9.90
N LYS A 240 7.70 -13.31 10.44
CA LYS A 240 7.48 -14.57 9.73
C LYS A 240 6.00 -14.84 9.64
N ARG A 241 5.45 -14.65 8.45
CA ARG A 241 4.06 -14.96 8.12
C ARG A 241 3.93 -16.42 7.70
N PRO A 242 2.94 -17.16 8.22
CA PRO A 242 2.66 -18.51 7.73
C PRO A 242 2.06 -18.46 6.31
N PRO A 243 2.01 -19.61 5.62
CA PRO A 243 1.23 -19.72 4.39
C PRO A 243 -0.21 -19.24 4.59
N GLY A 244 -0.73 -18.49 3.63
CA GLY A 244 -2.05 -17.88 3.71
C GLY A 244 -2.62 -17.56 2.33
N PRO A 245 -3.79 -16.89 2.27
CA PRO A 245 -4.47 -16.64 0.99
C PRO A 245 -3.59 -15.93 -0.06
N LEU A 246 -2.83 -14.91 0.34
CA LEU A 246 -1.89 -14.19 -0.56
C LEU A 246 -0.70 -15.05 -1.01
N ASN A 247 -0.23 -15.95 -0.14
CA ASN A 247 0.98 -16.73 -0.32
C ASN A 247 0.77 -18.16 0.22
N PRO A 248 0.20 -19.07 -0.58
CA PRO A 248 -0.31 -20.34 -0.06
C PRO A 248 0.75 -21.43 0.16
N ARG A 249 1.95 -21.27 -0.40
CA ARG A 249 2.95 -22.36 -0.45
C ARG A 249 3.94 -22.37 0.70
N PHE A 250 4.47 -21.21 1.05
CA PHE A 250 5.62 -21.10 1.94
C PHE A 250 5.40 -20.00 2.96
N PHE A 251 6.09 -20.13 4.09
CA PHE A 251 6.22 -19.02 5.02
C PHE A 251 6.94 -17.86 4.33
N ARG A 252 6.57 -16.63 4.68
CA ARG A 252 7.21 -15.41 4.18
C ARG A 252 7.89 -14.71 5.33
N GLN A 253 9.17 -14.44 5.18
CA GLN A 253 9.98 -13.65 6.07
C GLN A 253 10.06 -12.26 5.46
N GLU A 254 9.49 -11.31 6.18
CA GLU A 254 9.25 -9.95 5.73
C GLU A 254 10.00 -8.97 6.62
N MET A 255 10.59 -7.97 5.99
CA MET A 255 11.17 -6.81 6.65
C MET A 255 10.36 -5.58 6.23
N LEU A 256 9.66 -5.00 7.20
CA LEU A 256 8.92 -3.76 7.02
C LEU A 256 9.73 -2.61 7.60
N LEU A 257 9.68 -1.47 6.92
CA LEU A 257 10.39 -0.25 7.29
C LEU A 257 9.41 0.92 7.45
N GLY A 258 9.85 1.96 8.14
CA GLY A 258 9.09 3.17 8.40
C GLY A 258 8.64 3.89 7.13
N ASP A 259 7.48 4.54 7.18
CA ASP A 259 6.99 5.40 6.12
C ASP A 259 7.87 6.65 5.93
N ILE A 260 7.90 7.16 4.71
CA ILE A 260 8.63 8.39 4.35
C ILE A 260 7.59 9.42 3.90
N ARG A 261 7.67 10.63 4.48
CA ARG A 261 6.81 11.76 4.10
C ARG A 261 7.02 12.14 2.64
N SER A 262 5.97 12.58 1.95
CA SER A 262 6.10 12.96 0.54
C SER A 262 6.96 14.22 0.40
N ARG A 263 6.67 15.25 1.19
CA ARG A 263 7.37 16.53 1.15
C ARG A 263 8.69 16.45 1.89
N PHE A 264 9.75 16.83 1.19
CA PHE A 264 11.11 16.73 1.70
C PHE A 264 11.30 17.55 3.00
N GLU A 265 10.71 18.75 3.07
CA GLU A 265 10.81 19.64 4.24
C GLU A 265 10.30 18.96 5.52
N ASN A 266 9.24 18.16 5.38
CA ASN A 266 8.58 17.47 6.49
C ASN A 266 9.29 16.16 6.88
N ARG A 267 10.19 15.62 6.04
CA ARG A 267 10.95 14.39 6.36
C ARG A 267 11.92 14.61 7.53
N SER A 268 12.49 15.81 7.65
CA SER A 268 13.48 16.12 8.70
C SER A 268 12.91 16.16 10.12
N GLN A 269 11.63 16.47 10.26
CA GLN A 269 10.96 16.67 11.55
C GLN A 269 10.09 15.48 11.98
N ASN A 270 9.84 14.51 11.08
CA ASN A 270 8.89 13.44 11.32
C ASN A 270 9.57 12.08 11.49
N GLN A 271 9.35 11.45 12.66
CA GLN A 271 9.72 10.06 12.91
C GLN A 271 8.63 9.14 12.32
N PRO A 272 8.99 8.07 11.58
CA PRO A 272 8.01 7.14 11.05
C PRO A 272 7.23 6.44 12.16
N THR A 273 5.93 6.29 11.95
CA THR A 273 5.04 5.52 12.85
C THR A 273 4.23 4.47 12.10
N VAL A 274 4.24 4.53 10.77
CA VAL A 274 3.59 3.57 9.89
C VAL A 274 4.66 2.72 9.24
N LEU A 275 4.33 1.47 8.97
CA LEU A 275 5.18 0.56 8.21
C LEU A 275 4.63 0.46 6.78
N HIS A 276 5.48 0.65 5.77
CA HIS A 276 5.08 0.53 4.37
C HIS A 276 5.29 -0.91 3.84
N THR A 277 5.18 -1.09 2.52
CA THR A 277 5.28 -2.39 1.82
C THR A 277 6.52 -3.20 2.26
N PRO A 278 6.37 -4.49 2.61
CA PRO A 278 7.48 -5.33 3.07
C PRO A 278 8.50 -5.61 1.95
N LEU A 279 9.75 -5.76 2.36
CA LEU A 279 10.79 -6.45 1.60
C LEU A 279 10.83 -7.92 2.01
N ILE A 280 11.14 -8.81 1.08
CA ILE A 280 11.32 -10.24 1.37
C ILE A 280 12.79 -10.63 1.36
N ARG A 281 13.11 -11.72 2.07
CA ARG A 281 14.44 -12.33 1.98
C ARG A 281 14.71 -12.86 0.57
N VAL A 282 15.93 -12.66 0.08
CA VAL A 282 16.37 -13.20 -1.21
C VAL A 282 16.28 -14.72 -1.28
N GLU A 283 16.51 -15.42 -0.17
CA GLU A 283 16.38 -16.89 -0.10
C GLU A 283 14.94 -17.36 -0.34
N GLN A 284 13.95 -16.47 -0.21
CA GLN A 284 12.53 -16.74 -0.44
C GLN A 284 12.01 -16.18 -1.78
N ALA A 285 12.90 -15.70 -2.66
CA ALA A 285 12.53 -15.13 -3.95
C ALA A 285 12.04 -16.18 -4.99
N GLN A 286 11.82 -17.44 -4.59
CA GLN A 286 11.37 -18.49 -5.48
C GLN A 286 9.98 -18.16 -6.06
N GLY A 287 9.89 -18.06 -7.38
CA GLY A 287 8.63 -17.73 -8.07
C GLY A 287 8.35 -16.23 -8.19
N CYS A 288 9.23 -15.35 -7.71
CA CYS A 288 9.08 -13.90 -7.81
C CYS A 288 9.94 -13.32 -8.95
N GLU A 289 9.31 -12.85 -10.03
CA GLU A 289 10.03 -12.28 -11.19
C GLU A 289 10.72 -10.95 -10.87
N VAL A 290 10.04 -10.08 -10.13
CA VAL A 290 10.58 -8.78 -9.68
C VAL A 290 11.83 -9.00 -8.82
N CYS A 291 11.74 -9.90 -7.85
CA CYS A 291 12.86 -10.26 -6.98
C CYS A 291 14.05 -10.77 -7.78
N ARG A 292 13.83 -11.65 -8.77
CA ARG A 292 14.92 -12.14 -9.65
C ARG A 292 15.55 -11.01 -10.46
N ALA A 293 14.77 -10.06 -10.96
CA ALA A 293 15.30 -8.89 -11.67
C ALA A 293 16.20 -8.05 -10.75
N ILE A 294 15.77 -7.81 -9.50
CA ILE A 294 16.56 -7.07 -8.51
C ILE A 294 17.82 -7.84 -8.09
N ILE A 295 17.73 -9.17 -7.89
CA ILE A 295 18.87 -10.00 -7.50
C ILE A 295 19.96 -10.00 -8.59
N ARG A 296 19.56 -9.99 -9.87
CA ARG A 296 20.48 -9.95 -11.02
C ARG A 296 21.00 -8.55 -11.35
N ALA A 297 20.41 -7.51 -10.78
CA ALA A 297 20.88 -6.15 -10.98
C ALA A 297 22.32 -6.01 -10.45
N THR A 298 23.09 -5.16 -11.14
CA THR A 298 24.45 -4.78 -10.74
C THR A 298 24.47 -3.28 -10.51
N GLU A 299 25.59 -2.75 -10.04
CA GLU A 299 25.76 -1.30 -9.89
C GLU A 299 25.43 -0.54 -11.17
N ARG A 300 25.72 -1.09 -12.36
CA ARG A 300 25.51 -0.40 -13.65
C ARG A 300 24.34 -0.93 -14.48
N THR A 301 23.67 -1.99 -14.02
CA THR A 301 22.54 -2.59 -14.74
C THR A 301 21.33 -2.61 -13.84
N PHE A 302 20.44 -1.64 -14.04
CA PHE A 302 19.24 -1.51 -13.21
C PHE A 302 18.23 -2.62 -13.56
N PRO A 303 17.45 -3.08 -12.58
CA PRO A 303 16.32 -3.95 -12.88
C PRO A 303 15.40 -3.24 -13.86
N GLN A 304 14.94 -3.93 -14.89
CA GLN A 304 13.93 -3.40 -15.79
C GLN A 304 12.80 -4.40 -15.84
N LEU A 305 11.63 -4.00 -15.37
CA LEU A 305 10.45 -4.88 -15.37
C LEU A 305 9.67 -4.72 -16.68
N ASN A 306 8.87 -5.72 -17.00
CA ASN A 306 7.93 -5.62 -18.09
C ASN A 306 6.81 -4.65 -17.70
N ALA A 307 6.41 -3.78 -18.63
CA ALA A 307 5.25 -2.93 -18.46
C ALA A 307 4.01 -3.81 -18.20
N GLN A 308 3.29 -3.55 -17.11
CA GLN A 308 2.11 -4.33 -16.79
C GLN A 308 0.92 -3.91 -17.65
N PRO A 309 0.08 -4.87 -18.10
CA PRO A 309 -1.13 -4.54 -18.83
C PRO A 309 -2.10 -3.78 -17.93
N ARG A 310 -2.73 -2.75 -18.49
CA ARG A 310 -3.75 -1.97 -17.77
C ARG A 310 -5.08 -2.72 -17.84
N LEU A 311 -5.58 -3.14 -16.68
CA LEU A 311 -6.88 -3.81 -16.57
C LEU A 311 -8.01 -2.77 -16.53
N PRO A 312 -9.15 -3.02 -17.20
CA PRO A 312 -10.33 -2.18 -17.03
C PRO A 312 -10.78 -2.25 -15.57
N ILE A 313 -11.13 -1.10 -14.99
CA ILE A 313 -11.55 -1.03 -13.59
C ILE A 313 -13.02 -1.49 -13.47
N TYR A 314 -13.21 -2.63 -12.83
CA TYR A 314 -14.50 -3.11 -12.38
C TYR A 314 -14.47 -3.28 -10.85
N LEU A 315 -15.14 -2.37 -10.14
CA LEU A 315 -15.13 -2.36 -8.67
C LEU A 315 -16.09 -3.37 -8.05
N GLY A 316 -17.04 -3.89 -8.83
CA GLY A 316 -18.12 -4.74 -8.32
C GLY A 316 -17.64 -5.95 -7.52
N GLY A 317 -18.30 -6.22 -6.41
CA GLY A 317 -18.02 -7.35 -5.53
C GLY A 317 -17.67 -6.95 -4.10
N GLU A 318 -17.21 -7.93 -3.33
CA GLU A 318 -16.73 -7.74 -1.96
C GLU A 318 -15.21 -7.90 -1.90
N TRP A 319 -14.57 -6.97 -1.20
CA TRP A 319 -13.13 -6.83 -1.08
C TRP A 319 -12.75 -6.72 0.39
N VAL A 320 -11.70 -7.42 0.80
CA VAL A 320 -11.22 -7.42 2.20
C VAL A 320 -9.72 -7.17 2.29
N SER A 321 -9.26 -6.53 3.36
CA SER A 321 -7.83 -6.38 3.62
C SER A 321 -7.12 -7.72 3.58
N GLY A 322 -5.97 -7.79 2.90
CA GLY A 322 -5.17 -9.01 2.81
C GLY A 322 -4.43 -9.39 4.10
N HIS A 323 -4.38 -8.47 5.06
CA HIS A 323 -3.73 -8.61 6.36
C HIS A 323 -4.19 -7.49 7.31
N CYS A 324 -3.78 -7.57 8.57
CA CYS A 324 -3.89 -6.45 9.52
C CYS A 324 -2.97 -5.29 9.06
N GLU A 325 -3.56 -4.16 8.70
CA GLU A 325 -2.85 -3.00 8.14
C GLU A 325 -2.35 -2.09 9.26
N THR A 326 -1.09 -1.65 9.21
CA THR A 326 -0.55 -0.68 10.19
C THR A 326 -1.05 0.72 9.84
N ARG A 327 -1.49 1.47 10.83
CA ARG A 327 -1.95 2.86 10.72
C ARG A 327 -1.15 3.78 11.65
N PRO A 328 -1.20 5.10 11.44
CA PRO A 328 -0.50 6.04 12.31
C PRO A 328 -0.86 5.85 13.79
N LEU A 329 0.03 6.32 14.67
CA LEU A 329 -0.18 6.35 16.12
C LEU A 329 -0.45 4.97 16.74
N GLY A 330 0.16 3.91 16.19
CA GLY A 330 0.10 2.56 16.78
C GLY A 330 -1.23 1.85 16.60
N THR A 331 -2.09 2.34 15.70
CA THR A 331 -3.38 1.71 15.40
C THR A 331 -3.27 0.72 14.25
N PHE A 332 -4.20 -0.22 14.17
CA PHE A 332 -4.27 -1.21 13.11
C PHE A 332 -5.65 -1.26 12.49
N LEU A 333 -5.76 -1.70 11.24
CA LEU A 333 -7.00 -1.61 10.46
C LEU A 333 -7.28 -2.89 9.66
N LYS A 334 -8.54 -3.29 9.63
CA LYS A 334 -9.11 -4.16 8.60
C LYS A 334 -10.25 -3.45 7.89
N ARG A 335 -10.27 -3.57 6.56
CA ARG A 335 -11.26 -2.97 5.68
C ARG A 335 -12.08 -4.08 5.01
N ARG A 336 -13.38 -3.86 4.89
CA ARG A 336 -14.26 -4.65 4.03
C ARG A 336 -15.09 -3.70 3.18
N LEU A 337 -14.88 -3.74 1.88
CA LEU A 337 -15.58 -2.90 0.91
C LEU A 337 -16.54 -3.78 0.10
N GLN A 338 -17.80 -3.37 0.04
CA GLN A 338 -18.82 -3.95 -0.81
C GLN A 338 -19.20 -2.91 -1.87
N VAL A 339 -19.14 -3.31 -3.14
CA VAL A 339 -19.52 -2.45 -4.26
C VAL A 339 -20.54 -3.15 -5.12
N ILE A 340 -21.65 -2.47 -5.36
CA ILE A 340 -22.75 -2.92 -6.20
C ILE A 340 -22.68 -2.09 -7.49
N ALA A 341 -22.05 -2.66 -8.53
CA ALA A 341 -21.67 -1.91 -9.73
C ALA A 341 -22.85 -1.44 -10.59
N ASN A 342 -23.99 -2.15 -10.60
CA ASN A 342 -25.16 -1.79 -11.39
C ASN A 342 -25.89 -0.54 -10.86
N THR A 343 -25.84 -0.31 -9.54
CA THR A 343 -26.43 0.87 -8.89
C THR A 343 -25.39 1.93 -8.53
N SER A 344 -24.12 1.69 -8.86
CA SER A 344 -22.97 2.50 -8.45
C SER A 344 -22.95 2.80 -6.94
N THR A 345 -23.43 1.88 -6.12
CA THR A 345 -23.48 2.04 -4.66
C THR A 345 -22.35 1.27 -3.99
N TRP A 346 -21.91 1.77 -2.85
CA TRP A 346 -20.85 1.14 -2.08
C TRP A 346 -21.12 1.25 -0.57
N GLN A 347 -20.58 0.30 0.18
CA GLN A 347 -20.50 0.33 1.63
C GLN A 347 -19.11 -0.18 2.04
N VAL A 348 -18.52 0.44 3.04
CA VAL A 348 -17.24 0.00 3.60
C VAL A 348 -17.33 -0.06 5.12
N ASP A 349 -16.72 -1.10 5.69
CA ASP A 349 -16.51 -1.26 7.12
C ASP A 349 -15.00 -1.10 7.40
N TYR A 350 -14.65 -0.12 8.23
CA TYR A 350 -13.32 0.09 8.78
C TYR A 350 -13.30 -0.38 10.23
N ARG A 351 -12.59 -1.47 10.52
CA ARG A 351 -12.42 -1.99 11.90
C ARG A 351 -11.02 -1.67 12.39
N PHE A 352 -10.92 -0.86 13.44
CA PHE A 352 -9.66 -0.50 14.06
C PHE A 352 -9.35 -1.38 15.26
N TYR A 353 -8.06 -1.59 15.49
CA TYR A 353 -7.52 -2.46 16.53
C TYR A 353 -6.31 -1.80 17.20
N SER A 354 -6.05 -2.19 18.44
CA SER A 354 -4.88 -1.75 19.21
C SER A 354 -3.65 -2.67 19.06
N ASP A 355 -3.83 -3.84 18.43
CA ASP A 355 -2.79 -4.86 18.28
C ASP A 355 -2.57 -5.30 16.82
N MET A 356 -1.35 -5.75 16.54
CA MET A 356 -0.92 -6.19 15.21
C MET A 356 -1.60 -7.48 14.70
N ALA A 357 -2.21 -8.27 15.58
CA ALA A 357 -2.96 -9.45 15.21
C ALA A 357 -4.44 -9.12 14.90
N CYS A 358 -4.84 -7.85 15.04
CA CYS A 358 -6.22 -7.39 14.90
C CYS A 358 -7.19 -8.22 15.76
N SER A 359 -6.86 -8.38 17.05
CA SER A 359 -7.63 -9.19 18.01
C SER A 359 -8.41 -8.36 19.03
N ALA A 360 -7.93 -7.15 19.37
CA ALA A 360 -8.53 -6.22 20.31
C ALA A 360 -9.12 -5.01 19.55
N PRO A 361 -10.42 -5.03 19.21
CA PRO A 361 -11.05 -3.95 18.46
C PRO A 361 -11.20 -2.69 19.32
N THR A 362 -11.02 -1.52 18.73
CA THR A 362 -11.15 -0.21 19.39
C THR A 362 -12.36 0.57 18.90
N LEU A 363 -12.58 0.59 17.58
CA LEU A 363 -13.79 1.15 16.97
C LEU A 363 -14.09 0.49 15.61
N THR A 364 -15.34 0.57 15.17
CA THR A 364 -15.76 0.26 13.80
C THR A 364 -16.45 1.48 13.21
N ALA A 365 -15.99 1.94 12.06
CA ALA A 365 -16.61 3.00 11.29
C ALA A 365 -17.17 2.42 9.98
N THR A 366 -18.44 2.63 9.72
CA THR A 366 -19.12 2.19 8.50
C THR A 366 -19.50 3.40 7.68
N ALA A 367 -19.21 3.39 6.39
CA ALA A 367 -19.61 4.46 5.47
C ALA A 367 -20.27 3.88 4.23
N SER A 368 -21.26 4.59 3.67
CA SER A 368 -21.93 4.17 2.45
C SER A 368 -22.41 5.34 1.61
N GLY A 369 -22.62 5.08 0.32
CA GLY A 369 -23.16 6.04 -0.63
C GLY A 369 -23.02 5.54 -2.06
N TYR A 370 -22.68 6.45 -2.97
CA TYR A 370 -22.53 6.15 -4.40
C TYR A 370 -21.18 6.64 -4.93
N PHE A 371 -20.76 6.15 -6.10
CA PHE A 371 -19.54 6.57 -6.75
C PHE A 371 -19.78 7.06 -8.19
N SER A 372 -19.00 8.05 -8.61
CA SER A 372 -18.98 8.52 -9.99
C SER A 372 -18.16 7.60 -10.89
N THR A 373 -18.40 7.65 -12.20
CA THR A 373 -17.59 6.92 -13.20
C THR A 373 -16.12 7.32 -13.10
N GLY A 374 -15.23 6.33 -13.14
CA GLY A 374 -13.80 6.56 -13.05
C GLY A 374 -13.18 7.13 -14.33
N LEU A 375 -12.22 8.05 -14.20
CA LEU A 375 -11.44 8.62 -15.31
C LEU A 375 -9.96 8.23 -15.17
N PRO A 376 -9.19 8.02 -16.26
CA PRO A 376 -7.75 7.79 -16.15
C PRO A 376 -7.05 8.93 -15.41
N SER A 377 -6.17 8.61 -14.46
CA SER A 377 -5.43 9.63 -13.72
C SER A 377 -4.34 10.26 -14.56
N MET A 378 -4.21 11.59 -14.43
CA MET A 378 -3.11 12.34 -15.05
C MET A 378 -1.84 12.35 -14.20
N ALA A 379 -1.97 12.21 -12.87
CA ALA A 379 -0.85 12.26 -11.94
C ALA A 379 -0.16 10.89 -11.80
N VAL A 380 -0.95 9.81 -11.75
CA VAL A 380 -0.44 8.45 -11.60
C VAL A 380 -0.84 7.61 -12.79
N GLN A 381 0.14 7.34 -13.65
CA GLN A 381 -0.06 6.50 -14.81
C GLN A 381 -0.59 5.11 -14.38
N GLY A 382 -1.60 4.59 -15.08
CA GLY A 382 -2.26 3.32 -14.75
C GLY A 382 -3.28 3.40 -13.62
N GLY A 383 -3.39 4.53 -12.93
CA GLY A 383 -4.45 4.80 -11.97
C GLY A 383 -5.73 5.33 -12.60
N THR A 384 -6.85 5.16 -11.91
CA THR A 384 -8.17 5.68 -12.29
C THR A 384 -8.76 6.47 -11.13
N GLU A 385 -9.23 7.67 -11.40
CA GLU A 385 -9.78 8.62 -10.44
C GLU A 385 -11.27 8.39 -10.27
N PHE A 386 -11.70 8.10 -9.04
CA PHE A 386 -13.11 7.90 -8.67
C PHE A 386 -13.53 8.91 -7.61
N ASP A 387 -14.78 9.36 -7.66
CA ASP A 387 -15.36 10.21 -6.61
C ASP A 387 -16.36 9.38 -5.83
N PHE A 388 -16.02 9.08 -4.57
CA PHE A 388 -16.89 8.35 -3.65
C PHE A 388 -17.68 9.36 -2.82
N HIS A 389 -18.97 9.46 -3.09
CA HIS A 389 -19.89 10.32 -2.36
C HIS A 389 -20.39 9.56 -1.12
N VAL A 390 -20.00 10.05 0.05
CA VAL A 390 -20.40 9.52 1.35
C VAL A 390 -21.72 10.16 1.75
N GLN A 391 -22.77 9.35 1.86
CA GLN A 391 -24.11 9.81 2.24
C GLN A 391 -24.46 9.45 3.68
N LYS A 392 -23.99 8.31 4.17
CA LYS A 392 -24.25 7.82 5.52
C LYS A 392 -22.96 7.35 6.16
N ALA A 393 -22.81 7.65 7.44
CA ALA A 393 -21.71 7.17 8.24
C ALA A 393 -22.20 6.76 9.63
N TYR A 394 -21.71 5.63 10.10
CA TYR A 394 -22.00 5.08 11.41
C TYR A 394 -20.71 4.76 12.13
N ILE A 395 -20.72 4.84 13.45
CA ILE A 395 -19.58 4.46 14.28
C ILE A 395 -20.04 3.66 15.49
N MET A 396 -19.27 2.63 15.81
CA MET A 396 -19.44 1.76 16.97
C MET A 396 -18.13 1.74 17.74
N LEU A 397 -18.18 2.04 19.03
CA LEU A 397 -17.00 2.15 19.88
C LEU A 397 -16.85 0.91 20.77
N PHE A 398 -15.61 0.48 20.97
CA PHE A 398 -15.27 -0.61 21.90
C PHE A 398 -14.33 -0.14 23.02
N ASP A 399 -13.61 0.96 22.79
CA ASP A 399 -12.76 1.59 23.79
C ASP A 399 -13.58 2.48 24.75
N GLU A 400 -13.51 2.20 26.05
CA GLU A 400 -14.24 2.96 27.07
C GLU A 400 -13.75 4.41 27.19
N GLY A 401 -12.45 4.66 27.02
CA GLY A 401 -11.88 6.00 27.07
C GLY A 401 -12.44 6.89 25.96
N LEU A 402 -12.55 6.36 24.74
CA LEU A 402 -13.13 7.04 23.60
C LEU A 402 -14.64 7.29 23.78
N VAL A 403 -15.39 6.34 24.37
CA VAL A 403 -16.80 6.54 24.74
C VAL A 403 -16.93 7.71 25.71
N HIS A 404 -16.12 7.74 26.78
CA HIS A 404 -16.12 8.85 27.74
C HIS A 404 -15.76 10.19 27.12
N THR A 405 -14.80 10.20 26.19
CA THR A 405 -14.41 11.41 25.45
C THR A 405 -15.55 11.95 24.60
N LEU A 406 -16.28 11.07 23.92
CA LEU A 406 -17.36 11.47 22.99
C LEU A 406 -18.68 11.74 23.70
N GLN A 407 -18.87 11.28 24.94
CA GLN A 407 -20.09 11.47 25.73
C GLN A 407 -20.58 12.92 25.77
N ASN A 408 -19.64 13.87 25.80
CA ASN A 408 -19.90 15.31 25.93
C ASN A 408 -19.53 16.11 24.67
N ASP A 409 -19.22 15.47 23.53
CA ASP A 409 -18.88 16.19 22.29
C ASP A 409 -20.11 16.36 21.38
N PRO A 410 -20.69 17.57 21.27
CA PRO A 410 -21.85 17.81 20.41
C PRO A 410 -21.52 17.76 18.92
N ARG A 411 -20.24 17.68 18.53
CA ARG A 411 -19.79 17.58 17.13
C ARG A 411 -19.69 16.12 16.65
N CYS A 412 -20.14 15.16 17.47
CA CYS A 412 -20.06 13.73 17.26
C CYS A 412 -21.36 13.09 17.74
N GLY A 413 -22.40 13.12 16.92
CA GLY A 413 -23.72 12.55 17.24
C GLY A 413 -24.46 13.29 18.36
N THR A 414 -25.50 12.63 18.90
CA THR A 414 -26.29 13.16 20.02
C THR A 414 -25.52 12.95 21.34
N PRO A 415 -25.20 14.02 22.09
CA PRO A 415 -24.54 13.91 23.40
C PRO A 415 -25.30 13.01 24.36
N GLY A 416 -24.59 12.36 25.28
CA GLY A 416 -25.21 11.53 26.30
C GLY A 416 -25.59 10.10 25.86
N THR A 417 -25.56 9.81 24.56
CA THR A 417 -26.05 8.54 24.01
C THR A 417 -24.98 7.46 23.85
N TRP A 418 -23.70 7.83 23.91
CA TRP A 418 -22.57 6.96 23.57
C TRP A 418 -22.44 5.77 24.52
N ARG A 419 -22.34 4.56 23.95
CA ARG A 419 -22.15 3.30 24.68
C ARG A 419 -21.25 2.35 23.90
N THR A 420 -20.54 1.49 24.63
CA THR A 420 -19.73 0.43 24.01
C THR A 420 -20.63 -0.56 23.25
N GLY A 421 -20.18 -0.98 22.07
CA GLY A 421 -20.88 -1.95 21.22
C GLY A 421 -22.18 -1.47 20.58
N VAL A 422 -22.54 -0.19 20.72
CA VAL A 422 -23.71 0.40 20.09
C VAL A 422 -23.30 1.19 18.85
N MET A 423 -24.03 1.00 17.76
CA MET A 423 -23.81 1.73 16.51
C MET A 423 -24.57 3.06 16.53
N HIS A 424 -23.86 4.15 16.27
CA HIS A 424 -24.38 5.52 16.26
C HIS A 424 -24.36 6.11 14.86
N ASP A 425 -25.44 6.77 14.47
CA ASP A 425 -25.54 7.55 13.23
C ASP A 425 -24.87 8.91 13.38
N LEU A 426 -23.98 9.24 12.45
CA LEU A 426 -23.24 10.51 12.43
C LEU A 426 -23.88 11.56 11.52
N ALA A 427 -24.86 11.20 10.70
CA ALA A 427 -25.53 12.15 9.80
C ALA A 427 -26.19 13.33 10.54
N PRO A 428 -26.87 13.16 11.69
CA PRO A 428 -27.50 14.28 12.39
C PRO A 428 -26.53 15.37 12.87
N SER A 429 -25.25 15.03 13.06
CA SER A 429 -24.19 15.94 13.53
C SER A 429 -23.21 16.34 12.42
N ASN A 430 -23.53 16.07 11.16
CA ASN A 430 -22.64 16.25 10.01
C ASN A 430 -21.28 15.52 10.14
N GLY A 431 -21.24 14.40 10.86
CA GLY A 431 -20.02 13.64 11.13
C GLY A 431 -19.62 13.61 12.60
N CYS A 432 -18.35 13.28 12.81
CA CYS A 432 -17.68 13.34 14.10
C CYS A 432 -16.26 13.89 13.92
N VAL A 433 -16.09 15.18 14.22
CA VAL A 433 -14.80 15.89 14.03
C VAL A 433 -13.69 15.27 14.88
N THR A 434 -13.99 14.84 16.10
CA THR A 434 -13.01 14.26 17.04
C THR A 434 -12.39 12.96 16.54
N VAL A 435 -13.11 12.21 15.69
CA VAL A 435 -12.58 11.01 15.02
C VAL A 435 -12.32 11.23 13.53
N GLY A 436 -12.36 12.50 13.07
CA GLY A 436 -12.02 12.89 11.70
C GLY A 436 -13.02 12.45 10.63
N ILE A 437 -14.28 12.17 10.99
CA ILE A 437 -15.33 11.76 10.04
C ILE A 437 -16.21 12.96 9.72
N VAL A 438 -16.47 13.19 8.44
CA VAL A 438 -17.40 14.22 7.95
C VAL A 438 -18.42 13.55 7.03
N VAL A 439 -19.71 13.84 7.22
CA VAL A 439 -20.79 13.32 6.36
C VAL A 439 -21.90 14.38 6.26
N PRO A 440 -22.48 14.63 5.07
CA PRO A 440 -22.06 14.12 3.77
C PRO A 440 -20.71 14.69 3.34
N THR A 441 -19.94 13.94 2.54
CA THR A 441 -18.68 14.39 1.96
C THR A 441 -18.38 13.64 0.66
N THR A 442 -17.40 14.11 -0.11
CA THR A 442 -16.87 13.39 -1.28
C THR A 442 -15.41 13.04 -1.03
N VAL A 443 -15.09 11.76 -1.11
CA VAL A 443 -13.72 11.25 -1.06
C VAL A 443 -13.20 11.10 -2.48
N TYR A 444 -12.16 11.88 -2.80
CA TYR A 444 -11.46 11.80 -4.08
C TYR A 444 -10.46 10.66 -4.02
N GLU A 445 -10.77 9.54 -4.67
CA GLU A 445 -10.01 8.31 -4.61
C GLU A 445 -9.18 8.02 -5.87
N LEU A 446 -7.98 7.45 -5.70
CA LEU A 446 -7.18 6.87 -6.76
C LEU A 446 -7.31 5.34 -6.70
N VAL A 447 -7.74 4.72 -7.79
CA VAL A 447 -8.02 3.29 -7.85
C VAL A 447 -7.18 2.59 -8.91
N ARG A 448 -6.71 1.38 -8.61
CA ARG A 448 -6.05 0.50 -9.55
C ARG A 448 -6.42 -0.96 -9.28
N LEU A 449 -6.58 -1.73 -10.34
CA LEU A 449 -6.84 -3.17 -10.26
C LEU A 449 -5.62 -3.92 -10.82
N GLU A 450 -5.19 -4.96 -10.09
CA GLU A 450 -4.14 -5.87 -10.54
C GLU A 450 -4.55 -7.32 -10.34
N ILE A 451 -3.83 -8.23 -10.98
CA ILE A 451 -3.91 -9.66 -10.73
C ILE A 451 -2.53 -10.12 -10.27
N ASN A 452 -2.45 -10.73 -9.10
CA ASN A 452 -1.17 -11.24 -8.60
C ASN A 452 -0.73 -12.51 -9.34
N SER A 453 0.48 -12.99 -9.07
CA SER A 453 1.03 -14.21 -9.67
C SER A 453 0.24 -15.48 -9.40
N ASN A 454 -0.65 -15.48 -8.40
CA ASN A 454 -1.55 -16.58 -8.07
C ASN A 454 -2.94 -16.43 -8.73
N GLY A 455 -3.15 -15.41 -9.57
CA GLY A 455 -4.43 -15.17 -10.24
C GLY A 455 -5.47 -14.44 -9.38
N MET A 456 -5.11 -13.94 -8.20
CA MET A 456 -6.05 -13.23 -7.33
C MET A 456 -6.18 -11.75 -7.70
N PRO A 457 -7.40 -11.22 -7.84
CA PRO A 457 -7.64 -9.79 -8.05
C PRO A 457 -7.29 -8.97 -6.80
N LEU A 458 -6.53 -7.90 -7.00
CA LEU A 458 -6.10 -6.95 -5.99
C LEU A 458 -6.64 -5.56 -6.32
N LEU A 459 -7.41 -4.99 -5.40
CA LEU A 459 -7.93 -3.62 -5.50
C LEU A 459 -7.07 -2.68 -4.66
N PHE A 460 -6.35 -1.80 -5.34
CA PHE A 460 -5.58 -0.73 -4.73
C PHE A 460 -6.43 0.54 -4.66
N MET A 461 -6.48 1.14 -3.48
CA MET A 461 -7.12 2.43 -3.22
C MET A 461 -6.06 3.42 -2.75
N GLY A 462 -6.28 4.70 -2.97
CA GLY A 462 -5.32 5.77 -2.76
C GLY A 462 -4.96 5.94 -1.29
N GLN A 463 -3.68 6.10 -1.01
CA GLN A 463 -3.16 6.42 0.31
C GLN A 463 -3.24 7.93 0.52
N PRO A 464 -4.05 8.43 1.46
CA PRO A 464 -4.07 9.85 1.78
C PRO A 464 -2.67 10.31 2.18
N ASP A 465 -2.24 11.41 1.59
CA ASP A 465 -1.00 12.06 1.96
C ASP A 465 -1.26 12.96 3.18
N PRO A 466 -0.62 12.71 4.33
CA PRO A 466 -0.83 13.54 5.50
C PRO A 466 -0.32 14.98 5.31
N ASP A 467 0.52 15.24 4.30
CA ASP A 467 0.98 16.59 3.94
C ASP A 467 -0.06 17.39 3.14
N ASP A 468 -1.12 16.75 2.62
CA ASP A 468 -2.09 17.35 1.69
C ASP A 468 -3.53 17.45 2.25
N ALA A 469 -3.66 17.67 3.56
CA ALA A 469 -4.96 17.90 4.19
C ALA A 469 -5.38 19.40 4.14
N PRO A 470 -6.65 19.74 3.79
CA PRO A 470 -7.76 18.84 3.51
C PRO A 470 -7.75 18.27 2.08
N VAL A 471 -8.21 17.03 1.95
CA VAL A 471 -8.31 16.33 0.66
C VAL A 471 -9.28 17.07 -0.26
N SER A 472 -8.83 17.37 -1.47
CA SER A 472 -9.62 18.04 -2.52
C SER A 472 -9.37 17.36 -3.87
N VAL A 473 -10.15 17.70 -4.91
CA VAL A 473 -9.93 17.20 -6.28
C VAL A 473 -8.47 17.37 -6.72
N ARG A 474 -7.84 18.50 -6.35
CA ARG A 474 -6.46 18.84 -6.71
C ARG A 474 -5.41 18.11 -5.87
N LEU A 475 -5.83 17.56 -4.74
CA LEU A 475 -4.99 16.87 -3.75
C LEU A 475 -5.41 15.40 -3.64
N ARG A 476 -5.77 14.79 -4.78
CA ARG A 476 -6.09 13.36 -4.86
C ARG A 476 -4.84 12.54 -4.51
N PRO A 477 -4.96 11.40 -3.80
CA PRO A 477 -3.84 10.51 -3.53
C PRO A 477 -3.02 10.17 -4.77
N THR A 478 -1.69 10.10 -4.60
CA THR A 478 -0.74 9.76 -5.68
C THR A 478 0.01 8.45 -5.43
N SER A 479 -0.38 7.73 -4.39
CA SER A 479 0.14 6.42 -4.01
C SER A 479 -1.02 5.56 -3.50
N TYR A 480 -0.74 4.29 -3.20
CA TYR A 480 -1.77 3.33 -2.85
C TYR A 480 -1.58 2.76 -1.44
N GLN A 481 -2.70 2.52 -0.76
CA GLN A 481 -2.77 1.71 0.45
C GLN A 481 -2.43 0.24 0.12
N PRO A 482 -2.18 -0.62 1.13
CA PRO A 482 -2.18 -2.06 0.93
C PRO A 482 -3.42 -2.51 0.15
N PRO A 483 -3.33 -3.49 -0.76
CA PRO A 483 -4.46 -3.87 -1.59
C PRO A 483 -5.52 -4.65 -0.80
N LEU A 484 -6.77 -4.49 -1.22
CA LEU A 484 -7.86 -5.39 -0.84
C LEU A 484 -7.90 -6.60 -1.79
N ILE A 485 -8.30 -7.75 -1.28
CA ILE A 485 -8.45 -9.01 -2.01
C ILE A 485 -9.93 -9.25 -2.29
N GLN A 486 -10.28 -9.64 -3.51
CA GLN A 486 -11.66 -9.99 -3.82
C GLN A 486 -12.07 -11.31 -3.15
N CYS A 487 -13.22 -11.31 -2.48
CA CYS A 487 -13.76 -12.46 -1.76
C CYS A 487 -14.29 -13.60 -2.66
N ALA A 488 -14.72 -13.26 -3.87
CA ALA A 488 -15.16 -14.22 -4.88
C ALA A 488 -14.76 -13.71 -6.27
N SER A 489 -14.03 -14.51 -7.05
CA SER A 489 -13.78 -14.22 -8.45
C SER A 489 -15.09 -14.36 -9.23
N GLN A 490 -15.81 -13.27 -9.44
CA GLN A 490 -16.85 -13.18 -10.47
C GLN A 490 -16.26 -12.92 -11.87
N LEU A 491 -14.98 -13.24 -12.10
CA LEU A 491 -14.51 -13.29 -13.48
C LEU A 491 -15.03 -14.61 -14.06
N PRO A 492 -15.94 -14.60 -15.06
CA PRO A 492 -16.08 -15.77 -15.91
C PRO A 492 -14.68 -16.14 -16.40
N PRO A 493 -14.33 -17.43 -16.44
CA PRO A 493 -12.99 -17.83 -16.82
C PRO A 493 -12.66 -17.21 -18.18
N TYR A 494 -11.61 -16.40 -18.24
CA TYR A 494 -11.07 -15.83 -19.49
C TYR A 494 -10.51 -16.92 -20.44
N THR A 495 -10.88 -18.19 -20.26
CA THR A 495 -10.44 -19.33 -21.08
C THR A 495 -11.23 -19.50 -22.38
N HIS A 496 -12.23 -18.65 -22.69
CA HIS A 496 -12.99 -18.77 -23.94
C HIS A 496 -12.49 -17.92 -25.12
N PHE A 497 -11.41 -17.13 -24.98
CA PHE A 497 -10.90 -16.30 -26.09
C PHE A 497 -9.53 -16.71 -26.66
N ILE A 498 -8.94 -17.83 -26.23
CA ILE A 498 -7.73 -18.38 -26.85
C ILE A 498 -7.90 -19.87 -27.13
N THR A 499 -8.78 -20.22 -28.06
CA THR A 499 -8.67 -21.47 -28.85
C THR A 499 -9.17 -21.23 -30.27
N ALA A 500 -8.50 -20.32 -30.98
CA ALA A 500 -8.53 -20.31 -32.44
C ALA A 500 -7.10 -20.56 -32.95
N ARG A 501 -6.94 -21.72 -33.60
CA ARG A 501 -5.74 -22.23 -34.33
C ARG A 501 -4.57 -22.72 -33.48
N SER A 502 -4.46 -24.05 -33.40
CA SER A 502 -3.50 -24.84 -34.19
C SER A 502 -3.31 -26.21 -33.56
N SER A 503 -4.05 -27.21 -34.04
CA SER A 503 -3.61 -28.60 -33.90
C SER A 503 -3.78 -29.32 -35.24
N SER A 504 -2.70 -29.32 -36.00
CA SER A 504 -2.42 -30.36 -36.98
C SER A 504 -2.36 -31.71 -36.26
N SER A 505 -3.44 -32.50 -36.35
CA SER A 505 -3.39 -33.92 -36.03
C SER A 505 -4.14 -34.69 -37.11
N ARG A 506 -3.34 -35.20 -38.02
CA ARG A 506 -3.64 -36.21 -39.03
C ARG A 506 -4.27 -37.43 -38.35
N ARG A 507 -5.58 -37.63 -38.46
CA ARG A 507 -6.19 -38.96 -38.34
C ARG A 507 -7.22 -39.14 -39.44
N GLN A 508 -6.95 -40.16 -40.25
CA GLN A 508 -7.75 -40.63 -41.35
C GLN A 508 -9.16 -40.98 -40.85
N ILE A 509 -10.17 -40.43 -41.50
CA ILE A 509 -11.52 -41.01 -41.47
C ILE A 509 -11.85 -41.33 -42.92
N THR A 510 -11.86 -42.63 -43.18
CA THR A 510 -12.23 -43.30 -44.42
C THR A 510 -13.62 -42.87 -44.88
N CYS A 511 -13.71 -42.55 -46.17
CA CYS A 511 -14.96 -42.40 -46.91
C CYS A 511 -15.84 -43.64 -46.78
N ALA A 512 -17.11 -43.43 -46.46
CA ALA A 512 -18.18 -44.34 -46.84
C ALA A 512 -19.27 -43.50 -47.53
N LEU A 513 -19.21 -43.50 -48.86
CA LEU A 513 -20.29 -43.07 -49.75
C LEU A 513 -21.34 -44.18 -49.80
N VAL A 514 -22.55 -43.96 -49.29
CA VAL A 514 -23.76 -44.66 -49.79
C VAL A 514 -24.98 -43.73 -49.65
N PHE A 515 -25.50 -43.30 -50.80
CA PHE A 515 -26.91 -43.07 -51.18
C PHE A 515 -27.96 -42.79 -50.08
N PHE A 516 -28.67 -41.66 -50.18
CA PHE A 516 -30.05 -41.61 -50.74
C PHE A 516 -30.56 -40.16 -50.86
N GLN A 517 -31.23 -39.89 -51.98
CA GLN A 517 -31.93 -38.65 -52.35
C GLN A 517 -33.26 -38.44 -51.57
N LEU A 518 -33.90 -37.27 -51.83
CA LEU A 518 -35.33 -36.89 -51.65
C LEU A 518 -35.66 -36.30 -50.26
N ILE A 519 -36.28 -35.13 -50.07
CA ILE A 519 -37.22 -34.32 -50.88
C ILE A 519 -37.17 -32.83 -50.48
N TYR A 520 -37.47 -32.00 -51.48
CA TYR A 520 -37.71 -30.57 -51.49
C TYR A 520 -39.11 -30.22 -50.88
N VAL A 521 -39.20 -29.13 -50.09
CA VAL A 521 -40.23 -28.06 -50.19
C VAL A 521 -41.61 -28.14 -49.47
N ILE A 522 -41.96 -26.96 -48.91
CA ILE A 522 -43.28 -26.32 -48.54
C ILE A 522 -43.93 -26.57 -47.16
N CYS A 523 -44.03 -25.50 -46.34
CA CYS A 523 -45.25 -24.69 -46.05
C CYS A 523 -44.95 -23.67 -44.92
N ASN A 524 -44.76 -22.36 -45.19
CA ASN A 524 -45.75 -21.24 -45.10
C ASN A 524 -46.56 -21.24 -43.78
N VAL A 525 -46.56 -20.20 -42.94
CA VAL A 525 -46.70 -18.75 -43.19
C VAL A 525 -45.68 -17.92 -42.40
#